data_AF-A0A9E1T1J9-F1
#
_entry.id   AF-A0A9E1T1J9-F1
#
_cell.length_a   1.000
_cell.length_b   1.000
_cell.length_c   1.000
_cell.angle_alpha   90.00
_cell.angle_beta   90.00
_cell.angle_gamma   90.00
#
_symmetry.space_group_name_H-M   'P 1'
#
loop_
_entity.id
_entity.type
_entity.pdbx_description
1 polymer ?
#
loop_
_entity_poly.entity_id
_entity_poly.type
_entity_poly.pdbx_seq_one_letter_code
_entity_poly.pdbx_strand_id
1 'polypeptide(L)'
;DIREVTLSLPSRASKAVDFIEKRTEVVERDWVDDRSIYTIKIGRNQFEQLLSRERNIRIGDEDASVAIEKLWAIPFENGECCQLPPHKFQEE
;
A
#
# COMPACT_ATOMS: atom_id res chain seq x y z
N ASP A 1 10.45 0.48 0.50
CA ASP A 1 9.55 1.12 -0.48
C ASP A 1 8.49 1.90 0.27
N ILE A 2 8.37 3.20 -0.02
CA ILE A 2 7.37 4.11 0.59
C ILE A 2 6.45 4.55 -0.54
N ARG A 3 5.13 4.47 -0.31
CA ARG A 3 4.12 4.86 -1.31
C ARG A 3 3.14 5.86 -0.71
N GLU A 4 2.65 6.77 -1.54
CA GLU A 4 1.55 7.66 -1.20
C GLU A 4 0.22 6.94 -1.39
N VAL A 5 -0.63 6.96 -0.37
CA VAL A 5 -1.93 6.27 -0.37
C VAL A 5 -2.99 7.17 0.25
N THR A 6 -4.19 7.12 -0.32
CA THR A 6 -5.37 7.79 0.22
C THR A 6 -6.22 6.76 0.94
N LEU A 7 -6.40 6.95 2.24
CA LEU A 7 -7.13 6.02 3.11
C LEU A 7 -8.26 6.72 3.85
N SER A 8 -9.36 6.01 4.02
CA SER A 8 -10.55 6.43 4.74
C SER A 8 -10.74 5.55 5.96
N LEU A 9 -10.83 6.17 7.13
CA LEU A 9 -11.09 5.49 8.39
C LEU A 9 -12.22 6.16 9.18
N PRO A 10 -13.01 5.40 9.96
CA PRO A 10 -14.00 5.96 10.86
C PRO A 10 -13.35 6.91 11.88
N SER A 11 -14.03 8.00 12.21
CA SER A 11 -13.56 8.96 13.22
C SER A 11 -13.40 8.33 14.60
N ARG A 12 -14.11 7.21 14.87
CA ARG A 12 -13.98 6.39 16.09
C ARG A 12 -12.68 5.60 16.17
N ALA A 13 -11.93 5.45 15.08
CA ALA A 13 -10.68 4.70 15.03
C ALA A 13 -9.49 5.51 15.59
N SER A 14 -9.63 6.02 16.83
CA SER A 14 -8.68 6.97 17.43
C SER A 14 -7.25 6.43 17.51
N LYS A 15 -7.06 5.11 17.67
CA LYS A 15 -5.73 4.47 17.68
C LYS A 15 -5.07 4.45 16.30
N ALA A 16 -5.86 4.31 15.24
CA ALA A 16 -5.37 4.34 13.87
C ALA A 16 -5.03 5.78 13.46
N VAL A 17 -5.89 6.74 13.81
CA VAL A 17 -5.63 8.17 13.64
C VAL A 17 -4.33 8.58 14.34
N ASP A 18 -4.18 8.24 15.62
CA ASP A 18 -2.96 8.53 16.40
C ASP A 18 -1.70 7.92 15.75
N PHE A 19 -1.80 6.69 15.24
CA PHE A 19 -0.70 6.04 14.55
C PHE A 19 -0.32 6.78 13.27
N ILE A 20 -1.30 7.19 12.46
CA ILE A 20 -1.08 7.94 11.22
C ILE A 20 -0.36 9.25 11.53
N GLU A 21 -0.90 10.03 12.47
CA GLU A 21 -0.35 11.36 12.81
C GLU A 21 1.05 11.29 13.45
N LYS A 22 1.40 10.21 14.15
CA LYS A 22 2.70 10.08 14.84
C LYS A 22 3.75 9.28 14.09
N ARG A 23 3.38 8.36 13.20
CA ARG A 23 4.31 7.39 12.58
C ARG A 23 4.34 7.44 11.06
N THR A 24 3.51 8.25 10.42
CA THR A 24 3.46 8.38 8.96
C THR A 24 3.56 9.84 8.55
N GLU A 25 3.94 10.08 7.30
CA GLU A 25 3.94 11.44 6.76
C GLU A 25 2.55 11.74 6.20
N VAL A 26 1.81 12.64 6.85
CA VAL A 26 0.51 13.11 6.36
C VAL A 26 0.74 14.20 5.33
N VAL A 27 0.32 13.95 4.09
CA VAL A 27 0.37 14.90 2.98
C VAL A 27 -0.87 15.80 3.03
N GLU A 28 -2.03 15.18 3.19
CA GLU A 28 -3.31 15.88 3.25
C GLU A 28 -4.27 15.16 4.21
N ARG A 29 -5.16 15.95 4.80
CA ARG A 29 -6.24 15.47 5.66
C ARG A 29 -7.54 16.16 5.27
N ASP A 30 -8.56 15.34 5.05
CA ASP A 30 -9.92 15.76 4.75
C ASP A 30 -10.92 14.98 5.63
N TRP A 31 -12.18 15.40 5.64
CA TRP A 31 -13.23 14.80 6.45
C TRP A 31 -14.54 14.72 5.67
N VAL A 32 -15.06 13.51 5.55
CA VAL A 32 -16.32 13.25 4.86
C VAL A 32 -17.21 12.43 5.80
N ASP A 33 -18.30 13.06 6.26
CA ASP A 33 -19.28 12.46 7.18
C ASP A 33 -18.63 11.94 8.49
N ASP A 34 -18.83 10.68 8.88
CA ASP A 34 -18.19 10.06 10.05
C ASP A 34 -16.78 9.51 9.75
N ARG A 35 -16.17 9.84 8.61
CA ARG A 35 -14.87 9.31 8.17
C ARG A 35 -13.85 10.41 7.96
N SER A 36 -12.64 10.17 8.44
CA SER A 36 -11.47 10.97 8.11
C SER A 36 -10.77 10.38 6.89
N ILE A 37 -10.44 11.22 5.92
CA ILE A 37 -9.70 10.86 4.72
C ILE A 37 -8.28 11.39 4.89
N TYR A 38 -7.29 10.52 4.78
CA TYR A 38 -5.88 10.88 4.87
C TYR A 38 -5.16 10.48 3.61
N THR A 39 -4.41 11.42 3.03
CA THR A 39 -3.38 11.13 2.04
C THR A 39 -2.06 11.08 2.78
N ILE A 40 -1.45 9.89 2.87
CA ILE A 40 -0.22 9.68 3.63
C ILE A 40 0.84 8.98 2.80
N LYS A 41 2.12 9.20 3.14
CA LYS A 41 3.23 8.36 2.67
C LYS A 41 3.58 7.33 3.72
N ILE A 42 3.50 6.06 3.34
CA ILE A 42 3.65 4.93 4.25
C ILE A 42 4.35 3.77 3.55
N GLY A 43 5.15 3.01 4.31
CA GLY A 43 5.74 1.76 3.83
C GLY A 43 4.89 0.53 4.20
N ARG A 44 5.13 -0.60 3.53
CA ARG A 44 4.39 -1.86 3.74
C ARG A 44 4.26 -2.26 5.22
N ASN A 45 5.36 -2.31 5.97
CA ASN A 45 5.36 -2.71 7.39
C ASN A 45 4.55 -1.75 8.28
N GLN A 46 4.64 -0.44 8.01
CA GLN A 46 3.83 0.54 8.74
C GLN A 46 2.34 0.35 8.42
N PHE A 47 2.02 0.00 7.18
CA PHE A 47 0.66 -0.30 6.74
C PHE A 47 0.10 -1.58 7.40
N GLU A 48 0.89 -2.66 7.47
CA GLU A 48 0.53 -3.90 8.19
C GLU A 48 0.28 -3.63 9.69
N GLN A 49 1.09 -2.77 10.29
CA GLN A 49 0.90 -2.31 11.66
C GLN A 49 -0.38 -1.49 11.83
N LEU A 50 -0.74 -0.66 10.85
CA LEU A 50 -1.98 0.10 10.84
C LEU A 50 -3.20 -0.83 10.74
N LEU A 51 -3.17 -1.80 9.83
CA LEU A 51 -4.21 -2.84 9.67
C LEU A 51 -4.40 -3.72 10.92
N SER A 52 -3.33 -3.92 11.70
CA SER A 52 -3.41 -4.65 12.97
C SER A 52 -4.16 -3.88 14.06
N ARG A 53 -4.28 -2.55 13.92
CA ARG A 53 -4.94 -1.67 14.91
C ARG A 53 -6.40 -1.40 14.56
N GLU A 54 -6.71 -1.29 13.27
CA GLU A 54 -8.05 -1.04 12.76
C GLU A 54 -8.27 -1.83 11.47
N ARG A 55 -9.39 -2.55 11.41
CA ARG A 55 -9.75 -3.36 10.23
C ARG A 55 -10.69 -2.62 9.30
N ASN A 56 -11.41 -1.60 9.79
CA ASN A 56 -12.35 -0.82 8.99
C ASN A 56 -11.65 0.34 8.24
N ILE A 57 -10.51 0.07 7.63
CA ILE A 57 -9.78 1.05 6.81
C ILE A 57 -10.07 0.74 5.34
N ARG A 58 -10.39 1.77 4.57
CA ARG A 58 -10.63 1.67 3.13
C ARG A 58 -9.59 2.46 2.36
N ILE A 59 -9.17 1.96 1.21
CA ILE A 59 -8.35 2.70 0.24
C ILE A 59 -9.22 2.88 -1.00
N GLY A 60 -9.68 4.11 -1.25
CA GLY A 60 -10.72 4.36 -2.24
C GLY A 60 -12.01 3.59 -1.90
N ASP A 61 -12.43 2.70 -2.80
CA ASP A 61 -13.61 1.84 -2.61
C ASP A 61 -13.28 0.48 -1.95
N GLU A 62 -12.01 0.11 -1.91
CA GLU A 62 -11.56 -1.23 -1.49
C GLU A 62 -11.16 -1.30 -0.01
N ASP A 63 -11.27 -2.49 0.58
CA ASP A 63 -10.72 -2.77 1.91
C ASP A 63 -9.19 -2.70 1.89
N ALA A 64 -8.62 -2.05 2.90
CA ALA A 64 -7.19 -1.83 3.00
C ALA A 64 -6.37 -3.14 3.08
N SER A 65 -6.96 -4.22 3.60
CA SER A 65 -6.35 -5.55 3.65
C SER A 65 -6.16 -6.19 2.27
N VAL A 66 -7.01 -5.85 1.29
CA VAL A 66 -6.87 -6.30 -0.10
C VAL A 66 -5.96 -5.36 -0.88
N ALA A 67 -6.11 -4.05 -0.62
CA ALA A 67 -5.33 -3.03 -1.32
C ALA A 67 -3.83 -3.12 -1.03
N ILE A 68 -3.40 -3.53 0.18
CA ILE A 68 -1.97 -3.66 0.50
C ILE A 68 -1.24 -4.63 -0.45
N GLU A 69 -1.85 -5.76 -0.78
CA GLU A 69 -1.25 -6.77 -1.66
C GLU A 69 -1.11 -6.23 -3.09
N LYS A 70 -2.08 -5.43 -3.56
CA LYS A 70 -2.01 -4.76 -4.87
C LYS A 70 -0.99 -3.62 -4.89
N LEU A 71 -0.94 -2.83 -3.82
CA LEU A 71 -0.07 -1.66 -3.69
C LEU A 71 1.40 -2.05 -3.61
N TRP A 72 1.74 -3.19 -3.00
CA TRP A 72 3.11 -3.70 -2.93
C TRP A 72 3.33 -4.95 -3.78
N ALA A 73 2.40 -5.28 -4.68
CA ALA A 73 2.68 -6.22 -5.75
C ALA A 73 3.88 -5.68 -6.52
N ILE A 74 4.94 -6.47 -6.56
CA ILE A 74 6.07 -6.23 -7.45
C ILE A 74 5.45 -6.26 -8.84
N PRO A 75 5.51 -5.18 -9.64
CA PRO A 75 5.15 -5.32 -11.04
C PRO A 75 6.09 -6.38 -11.60
N PHE A 76 5.54 -7.54 -11.97
CA PHE A 76 6.17 -8.34 -13.00
C PHE A 76 6.08 -7.46 -14.25
N GLU A 77 7.07 -6.59 -14.42
CA GLU A 77 7.37 -6.10 -15.74
C GLU A 77 7.57 -7.37 -16.56
N ASN A 78 6.75 -7.54 -17.60
CA ASN A 78 6.95 -8.55 -18.61
C ASN A 78 8.24 -8.18 -19.36
N GLY A 79 9.38 -8.27 -18.68
CA GLY A 79 10.70 -8.31 -19.28
C GLY A 79 10.80 -9.67 -19.91
N GLU A 80 10.53 -9.71 -21.22
CA GLU A 80 11.36 -10.42 -22.19
C GLU A 80 12.15 -11.55 -21.55
N CYS A 81 11.49 -12.72 -21.47
CA CYS A 81 12.12 -13.95 -21.04
C CYS A 81 13.42 -14.10 -21.82
N CYS A 82 14.53 -14.00 -21.09
CA CYS A 82 15.91 -14.22 -21.48
C CYS A 82 16.12 -14.45 -22.98
N GLN A 83 16.69 -13.46 -23.68
CA GLN A 83 17.47 -13.73 -24.87
C GLN A 83 18.62 -14.68 -24.48
N LEU A 84 18.35 -15.99 -24.52
CA LEU A 84 19.40 -17.01 -24.40
C LEU A 84 20.42 -16.70 -25.49
N PRO A 85 21.71 -16.49 -25.16
CA PRO A 85 22.73 -16.45 -26.19
C PRO A 85 22.73 -17.82 -26.90
N PRO A 86 22.79 -17.86 -28.25
CA PRO A 86 22.81 -19.10 -28.99
C PRO A 86 24.15 -19.78 -28.74
N HIS A 87 24.23 -20.66 -27.75
CA HIS A 87 25.32 -21.63 -27.69
C HIS A 87 25.15 -22.58 -28.87
N LYS A 88 25.94 -22.35 -29.92
CA LYS A 88 26.09 -23.28 -31.04
C LYS A 88 26.47 -24.65 -30.47
N PHE A 89 25.58 -25.62 -30.61
CA PHE A 89 25.98 -27.02 -30.59
C PHE A 89 26.85 -27.26 -31.83
N GLN A 90 28.14 -27.45 -31.64
CA GLN A 90 28.95 -28.17 -32.62
C GLN A 90 28.80 -29.65 -32.29
N GLU A 91 28.13 -30.39 -33.18
CA GLU A 91 28.15 -31.85 -33.21
C GLU A 91 29.50 -32.30 -33.79
N GLU A 92 30.25 -33.09 -33.02
CA GLU A 92 31.27 -34.05 -33.49
C GLU A 92 31.05 -35.38 -32.77
#